data_AF-A0A0H2X8Y5-F1
#
_entry.id   AF-A0A0H2X8Y5-F1
#
_cell.length_a   1.000
_cell.length_b   1.000
_cell.length_c   1.000
_cell.angle_alpha   90.00
_cell.angle_beta   90.00
_cell.angle_gamma   90.00
#
_symmetry.space_group_name_H-M   'P 1'
#
loop_
_entity.id
_entity.type
_entity.pdbx_description
1 polymer ?
#
loop_
_entity_poly.entity_id
_entity_poly.type
_entity_poly.pdbx_seq_one_letter_code
_entity_poly.pdbx_strand_id
1 'polypeptide(L)' 'MRGDWGEIDEATGQANDVALQQDNLMISSYRITSELVLIVKTSEDHQTTVVQLSEERDMI' A
#
# COMPACT_ATOMS: atom_id res chain seq x y z
N MET A 1 15.36 0.41 1.93
CA MET A 1 15.06 1.66 1.18
C MET A 1 13.71 2.16 1.68
N ARG A 2 13.50 3.47 1.88
CA ARG A 2 12.13 4.01 1.98
C ARG A 2 11.55 3.98 0.57
N GLY A 3 10.44 3.26 0.38
CA GLY A 3 9.83 3.07 -0.93
C GLY A 3 9.18 4.35 -1.47
N ASP A 4 8.88 4.36 -2.76
CA ASP A 4 7.84 5.23 -3.28
C ASP A 4 6.50 4.66 -2.83
N TRP A 5 5.71 5.46 -2.12
CA TRP A 5 4.40 5.04 -1.63
C TRP A 5 3.26 5.54 -2.52
N GLY A 6 3.56 6.37 -3.52
CA GLY A 6 2.59 6.99 -4.41
C GLY A 6 1.69 8.01 -3.70
N GLU A 7 0.43 8.06 -4.12
CA GLU A 7 -0.61 8.97 -3.63
C GLU A 7 -1.25 8.45 -2.33
N ILE A 8 -0.48 8.46 -1.25
CA ILE A 8 -0.98 8.17 0.11
C ILE A 8 -0.97 9.42 0.99
N ASP A 9 -1.84 9.44 2.01
CA ASP A 9 -1.84 10.52 2.99
C ASP A 9 -0.69 10.38 4.01
N GLU A 10 -0.45 11.44 4.78
CA GLU A 10 0.63 11.48 5.78
C GLU A 10 0.48 10.39 6.85
N ALA A 11 -0.75 10.08 7.26
CA ALA A 11 -1.04 9.04 8.23
C ALA A 11 -0.62 7.65 7.73
N THR A 12 -0.94 7.33 6.47
CA THR A 12 -0.53 6.08 5.82
C THR A 12 0.98 6.05 5.62
N GLY A 13 1.59 7.20 5.29
CA GLY A 13 3.04 7.30 5.13
C GLY A 13 3.77 7.00 6.45
N GLN A 14 3.25 7.53 7.55
CA GLN A 14 3.79 7.26 8.88
C GLN A 14 3.53 5.81 9.32
N ALA A 15 2.38 5.24 8.96
CA ALA A 15 2.10 3.82 9.19
C ALA A 15 3.10 2.92 8.45
N ASN A 16 3.44 3.24 7.19
CA ASN A 16 4.47 2.51 6.44
C ASN A 16 5.86 2.62 7.09
N ASP A 17 6.23 3.81 7.56
CA ASP A 17 7.50 4.00 8.28
C ASP A 17 7.60 3.13 9.54
N VAL A 18 6.47 2.92 10.24
CA VAL A 18 6.39 2.00 11.39
C VAL A 18 6.39 0.54 10.93
N ALA A 19 5.66 0.20 9.86
CA ALA A 19 5.60 -1.14 9.29
C ALA A 19 6.95 -1.60 8.71
N LEU A 20 7.86 -0.69 8.38
CA LEU A 20 9.24 -1.06 8.03
C LEU A 20 10.07 -1.58 9.22
N GLN A 21 9.60 -1.37 10.46
CA GLN A 21 10.28 -1.77 11.68
C GLN A 21 9.50 -2.83 12.48
N GLN A 22 8.31 -3.20 12.01
CA GLN A 22 7.38 -4.09 12.68
C GLN A 22 6.81 -5.05 11.65
N ASP A 23 6.47 -6.28 12.04
CA ASP A 23 5.84 -7.26 11.16
C ASP A 23 4.40 -6.84 10.81
N ASN A 24 4.27 -5.85 9.93
CA ASN A 24 3.02 -5.22 9.55
C ASN A 24 3.03 -4.87 8.06
N LEU A 25 1.85 -4.59 7.52
CA LEU A 25 1.65 -4.39 6.09
C LEU A 25 2.03 -2.97 5.66
N MET A 26 2.85 -2.86 4.62
CA MET A 26 3.11 -1.60 3.91
C MET A 26 2.07 -1.40 2.81
N ILE A 27 1.56 -0.17 2.67
CA ILE A 27 0.53 0.20 1.69
C ILE A 27 1.06 1.28 0.75
N SER A 28 0.97 1.05 -0.55
CA SER A 28 1.18 2.06 -1.58
C SER A 28 -0.09 2.25 -2.40
N SER A 29 -0.28 3.44 -2.95
CA SER A 29 -1.46 3.80 -3.74
C SER A 29 -1.03 4.55 -5.00
N TYR A 30 -1.49 4.11 -6.17
CA TYR A 30 -1.14 4.72 -7.45
C TYR A 30 -2.38 4.98 -8.27
N ARG A 31 -2.60 6.24 -8.66
CA ARG A 31 -3.71 6.59 -9.54
C ARG A 31 -3.39 6.15 -10.96
N ILE A 32 -4.27 5.34 -11.54
CA ILE A 32 -4.17 4.87 -12.93
C ILE A 32 -5.01 5.77 -13.84
N THR A 33 -6.23 6.09 -13.40
CA THR A 33 -7.13 7.05 -14.08
C THR A 33 -7.79 7.96 -13.04
N SER A 34 -8.64 8.89 -13.46
CA SER A 34 -9.39 9.74 -12.52
C SER A 34 -10.28 8.94 -11.54
N GLU A 35 -10.70 7.73 -11.93
CA GLU A 35 -11.65 6.90 -11.18
C GLU A 35 -11.03 5.60 -10.66
N LEU A 36 -9.83 5.21 -11.16
CA LEU A 36 -9.19 3.95 -10.84
C LEU A 36 -7.88 4.15 -10.09
N VAL A 37 -7.79 3.54 -8.91
CA VAL A 37 -6.58 3.53 -8.07
C VAL A 37 -6.10 2.10 -7.88
N LEU A 38 -4.80 1.90 -8.02
CA LEU A 38 -4.11 0.66 -7.69
C LEU A 38 -3.61 0.74 -6.26
N ILE A 39 -4.02 -0.22 -5.43
CA ILE A 39 -3.55 -0.36 -4.06
C ILE A 39 -2.61 -1.56 -4.01
N VAL A 40 -1.39 -1.32 -3.51
CA VAL A 40 -0.37 -2.35 -3.35
C VAL A 40 -0.11 -2.54 -1.87
N LYS A 41 -0.29 -3.77 -1.39
CA LYS A 41 -0.09 -4.18 -0.01
C LYS A 41 1.07 -5.16 0.05
N THR A 42 2.13 -4.85 0.77
CA THR A 42 3.34 -5.70 0.85
C THR A 42 3.63 -6.05 2.30
N SER A 43 3.89 -7.33 2.58
CA SER A 43 4.36 -7.77 3.90
C SER A 43 5.75 -7.21 4.19
N GLU A 44 6.10 -7.07 5.48
CA GLU A 44 7.41 -6.56 5.91
C GLU A 44 8.56 -7.40 5.35
N ASP A 45 8.40 -8.73 5.31
CA ASP A 45 9.40 -9.65 4.77
C ASP A 45 9.54 -9.59 3.23
N HIS A 46 8.73 -8.74 2.57
CA HIS A 46 8.63 -8.59 1.13
C HIS A 46 8.34 -9.89 0.35
N GLN A 47 7.89 -10.96 1.02
CA GLN A 47 7.57 -12.23 0.35
C GLN A 47 6.16 -12.25 -0.23
N THR A 48 5.26 -11.45 0.32
CA THR A 48 3.87 -11.38 -0.12
C THR A 48 3.52 -9.97 -0.58
N THR A 49 3.00 -9.87 -1.80
CA THR A 49 2.45 -8.64 -2.34
C THR A 49 1.06 -8.90 -2.91
N VAL A 50 0.07 -8.17 -2.40
CA VAL A 50 -1.28 -8.14 -2.95
C VAL A 50 -1.45 -6.84 -3.72
N VAL A 51 -1.84 -6.97 -4.99
CA VAL A 51 -2.15 -5.84 -5.85
C VAL A 51 -3.64 -5.89 -6.14
N GLN A 52 -4.35 -4.80 -5.83
CA GLN A 52 -5.78 -4.72 -6.00
C GLN A 52 -6.20 -3.37 -6.59
N LEU A 53 -7.29 -3.36 -7.33
CA LEU A 53 -7.94 -2.13 -7.78
C LEU A 53 -8.87 -1.59 -6.69
N SER A 54 -9.06 -0.28 -6.62
CA SER A 54 -9.98 0.36 -5.68
C SER A 54 -11.44 -0.10 -5.82
N GLU A 55 -11.80 -0.61 -6.99
CA GLU A 55 -13.13 -1.16 -7.28
C GLU A 55 -13.30 -2.61 -6.80
N GLU A 56 -12.20 -3.32 -6.58
CA GLU A 56 -12.17 -4.64 -5.95
C GLU A 56 -12.38 -4.42 -4.44
N ARG A 57 -13.61 -4.02 -4.06
CA ARG A 57 -14.06 -4.00 -2.67
C ARG A 57 -13.65 -5.32 -2.01
N ASP A 58 -13.18 -5.26 -0.77
CA ASP A 58 -12.84 -6.41 0.06
C ASP A 58 -13.93 -7.50 -0.08
N MET A 59 -13.73 -8.44 -1.01
CA MET A 59 -14.52 -9.66 -1.12
C MET A 59 -13.95 -10.68 -0.12
N ILE A 60 -13.79 -10.22 1.12
CA ILE A 60 -13.23 -10.99 2.24
C ILE A 60 -14.09 -10.72 3.47
#